data_AF-A0A938F137-F1
#
_entry.id   AF-A0A938F137-F1
#
_cell.length_a   1.000
_cell.length_b   1.000
_cell.length_c   1.000
_cell.angle_alpha   90.00
_cell.angle_beta   90.00
_cell.angle_gamma   90.00
#
_symmetry.space_group_name_H-M   'P 1'
#
loop_
_entity.id
_entity.type
_entity.pdbx_description
1 polymer ?
#
loop_
_entity_poly.entity_id
_entity_poly.type
_entity_poly.pdbx_seq_one_letter_code
_entity_poly.pdbx_strand_id
1 'polypeptide(L)' 'MEIADFVSECIWHPSQKLSKNKDGSLTAEFEIEGLSEIKIWVLGFGANVEVLKPKELRGELKEIAVKIQKIYS' A
#
# COMPACT_ATOMS: atom_id res chain seq x y z
N MET A 1 -17.63 1.67 -1.70
CA MET A 1 -16.72 0.62 -2.19
C MET A 1 -15.49 0.71 -1.34
N GLU A 2 -15.18 -0.33 -0.56
CA GLU A 2 -13.99 -0.33 0.28
C GLU A 2 -12.75 -0.53 -0.60
N ILE A 3 -11.59 0.01 -0.21
CA ILE A 3 -10.34 -0.15 -0.98
C ILE A 3 -9.96 -1.64 -1.10
N ALA A 4 -10.33 -2.46 -0.11
CA ALA A 4 -10.15 -3.91 -0.15
C ALA A 4 -10.88 -4.56 -1.34
N ASP A 5 -12.13 -4.16 -1.63
CA ASP A 5 -12.88 -4.69 -2.77
C ASP A 5 -12.19 -4.31 -4.07
N PHE A 6 -11.88 -3.03 -4.24
CA PHE A 6 -11.20 -2.50 -5.44
C PHE A 6 -9.87 -3.20 -5.75
N VAL A 7 -9.04 -3.44 -4.72
CA VAL A 7 -7.76 -4.14 -4.90
C VAL A 7 -8.00 -5.63 -5.25
N SER A 8 -9.08 -6.22 -4.75
CA SER A 8 -9.39 -7.64 -4.98
C SER A 8 -10.02 -7.96 -6.34
N GLU A 9 -10.66 -6.98 -6.98
CA GLU A 9 -11.36 -7.17 -8.27
C GLU A 9 -10.41 -7.19 -9.48
N CYS A 10 -9.19 -6.66 -9.32
CA CYS A 10 -8.21 -6.53 -10.40
C CYS A 10 -6.92 -7.32 -10.11
N ILE A 11 -6.33 -7.86 -11.18
CA ILE A 11 -4.95 -8.37 -11.15
C ILE A 11 -4.04 -7.20 -11.52
N TRP A 12 -3.34 -6.65 -10.52
CA TRP A 12 -2.41 -5.53 -10.67
C TRP A 12 -1.00 -6.00 -11.05
N HIS A 13 -0.64 -7.23 -10.66
CA HIS A 13 0.66 -7.81 -10.95
C HIS A 13 0.56 -9.35 -11.03
N PRO A 14 1.35 -10.03 -11.89
CA PRO A 14 1.33 -11.50 -11.99
C PRO A 14 1.64 -12.24 -10.68
N SER A 15 2.49 -11.67 -9.82
CA SER A 15 2.86 -12.27 -8.52
C SER A 15 1.90 -11.90 -7.37
N GLN A 16 0.83 -11.16 -7.67
CA GLN A 16 -0.14 -10.72 -6.66
C GLN A 16 -0.74 -11.91 -5.91
N LYS A 17 -0.64 -11.86 -4.58
CA LYS A 17 -1.37 -12.77 -3.69
C LYS A 17 -2.24 -11.96 -2.74
N LEU A 18 -3.48 -12.39 -2.61
CA LEU A 18 -4.47 -11.74 -1.76
C LEU A 18 -4.89 -12.67 -0.64
N SER A 19 -4.89 -12.15 0.59
CA SER A 19 -5.31 -12.88 1.79
C SER A 19 -6.32 -12.04 2.57
N LYS A 20 -7.54 -12.56 2.74
CA LYS A 20 -8.56 -11.93 3.60
C LYS A 20 -8.27 -12.26 5.06
N ASN A 21 -8.24 -11.25 5.90
CA ASN A 21 -7.99 -11.38 7.32
C ASN A 21 -9.31 -11.51 8.09
N LYS A 22 -9.23 -11.99 9.34
CA LYS A 22 -10.41 -12.22 10.20
C LYS A 22 -11.13 -10.92 10.59
N ASP A 23 -10.44 -9.80 10.55
CA ASP A 23 -10.96 -8.46 10.85
C ASP A 23 -11.64 -7.79 9.65
N GLY A 24 -11.71 -8.48 8.50
CA GLY A 24 -12.27 -7.94 7.26
C GLY A 24 -11.26 -7.21 6.37
N SER A 25 -10.02 -6.99 6.83
CA SER A 25 -8.99 -6.38 6.00
C SER A 25 -8.45 -7.33 4.92
N LEU A 26 -7.82 -6.76 3.90
CA LEU A 26 -7.16 -7.50 2.82
C LEU A 26 -5.66 -7.26 2.87
N THR A 27 -4.88 -8.33 2.97
CA THR A 27 -3.42 -8.28 2.75
C THR A 27 -3.13 -8.60 1.29
N ALA A 28 -2.46 -7.68 0.61
CA ALA A 28 -1.94 -7.87 -0.73
C ALA A 28 -0.40 -7.98 -0.70
N GLU A 29 0.13 -9.05 -1.27
CA GLU A 29 1.56 -9.32 -1.41
C GLU A 29 1.95 -9.28 -2.89
N PHE A 30 3.08 -8.65 -3.19
CA PHE A 30 3.63 -8.50 -4.53
C PHE A 30 5.14 -8.77 -4.48
N GLU A 31 5.62 -9.53 -5.45
CA GLU A 31 7.05 -9.67 -5.76
C GLU A 31 7.36 -8.79 -6.97
N ILE A 32 8.19 -7.76 -6.78
CA ILE A 32 8.48 -6.70 -7.76
C ILE A 32 9.96 -6.31 -7.73
N GLU A 33 10.48 -5.79 -8.84
CA GLU A 33 11.85 -5.29 -8.94
C GLU A 33 11.94 -3.83 -8.49
N GLY A 34 12.11 -3.64 -7.18
CA GLY A 34 12.32 -2.32 -6.57
C GLY A 34 11.07 -1.69 -5.97
N LEU A 35 11.26 -0.57 -5.27
CA LEU A 35 10.22 0.03 -4.40
C LEU A 35 9.59 1.32 -4.96
N SER A 36 10.15 1.90 -6.02
CA SER A 36 9.75 3.22 -6.51
C SER A 36 8.31 3.26 -7.04
N GLU A 37 7.92 2.28 -7.86
CA GLU A 37 6.58 2.23 -8.47
C GLU A 37 5.50 1.90 -7.42
N ILE A 38 5.74 0.87 -6.60
CA ILE A 38 4.79 0.49 -5.55
C ILE A 38 4.60 1.62 -4.53
N LYS A 39 5.64 2.41 -4.25
CA LYS A 39 5.53 3.58 -3.37
C LYS A 39 4.54 4.60 -3.90
N ILE A 40 4.59 4.93 -5.19
CA ILE A 40 3.65 5.88 -5.82
C ILE A 40 2.23 5.31 -5.77
N TRP A 41 2.08 4.04 -6.08
CA TRP A 41 0.79 3.35 -6.05
C TRP A 41 0.17 3.37 -4.64
N VAL A 42 0.96 3.02 -3.62
CA VAL A 42 0.54 3.07 -2.21
C VAL A 42 0.15 4.49 -1.77
N LEU A 43 0.94 5.50 -2.14
CA LEU A 43 0.61 6.90 -1.83
C LEU A 43 -0.72 7.33 -2.46
N GLY A 44 -1.07 6.80 -3.63
CA GLY A 44 -2.34 7.07 -4.30
C GLY A 44 -3.57 6.68 -3.48
N PHE A 45 -3.45 5.68 -2.60
CA PHE A 45 -4.53 5.28 -1.69
C PHE A 45 -4.60 6.13 -0.41
N GLY A 46 -3.62 6.99 -0.15
CA GLY A 46 -3.57 7.82 1.05
C GLY A 46 -3.61 7.00 2.35
N ALA A 47 -4.47 7.41 3.29
CA ALA A 47 -4.59 6.76 4.60
C ALA A 47 -5.42 5.46 4.61
N ASN A 48 -5.84 4.95 3.45
CA ASN A 48 -6.68 3.75 3.36
C ASN A 48 -5.87 2.44 3.32
N VAL A 49 -4.55 2.52 3.20
CA VAL A 49 -3.65 1.35 3.12
C VAL A 49 -2.45 1.52 4.05
N GLU A 50 -1.87 0.40 4.46
CA GLU A 50 -0.66 0.36 5.27
C GLU A 50 0.35 -0.61 4.64
N VAL A 51 1.62 -0.20 4.58
CA VAL A 51 2.73 -1.10 4.21
C VAL A 51 3.21 -1.86 5.42
N LEU A 52 2.99 -3.18 5.43
CA LEU A 52 3.48 -4.08 6.48
C LEU A 52 4.99 -4.39 6.31
N LYS A 53 5.43 -4.65 5.07
CA LYS A 53 6.81 -4.97 4.68
C LYS A 53 7.08 -4.54 3.23
N PRO A 54 8.35 -4.30 2.84
CA PRO A 54 9.54 -4.26 3.69
C PRO A 54 9.60 -2.99 4.56
N LYS A 55 10.44 -3.02 5.61
CA LYS A 55 10.62 -1.87 6.52
C LYS A 55 11.13 -0.61 5.82
N GLU A 56 11.92 -0.80 4.76
CA GLU A 56 12.43 0.29 3.93
C GLU A 56 11.29 1.11 3.31
N LEU A 57 10.38 0.46 2.57
CA LEU A 57 9.21 1.11 1.98
C LEU A 57 8.34 1.80 3.05
N ARG A 58 8.11 1.14 4.19
CA ARG A 58 7.36 1.74 5.30
C ARG A 58 8.05 3.00 5.85
N GLY A 59 9.39 3.00 5.90
CA GLY A 59 10.19 4.15 6.31
C GLY A 59 10.02 5.32 5.35
N GLU A 60 10.15 5.08 4.05
CA GLU A 60 9.98 6.11 3.02
C GLU A 60 8.59 6.77 3.08
N LEU A 61 7.54 5.97 3.23
CA LEU A 61 6.16 6.50 3.33
C LEU A 61 5.94 7.31 4.60
N LYS A 62 6.56 6.90 5.72
CA LYS A 62 6.52 7.68 6.96
C LYS A 62 7.15 9.05 6.78
N GLU A 63 8.31 9.13 6.12
CA GLU A 63 8.97 10.41 5.84
C GLU A 63 8.11 11.31 4.94
N ILE A 64 7.48 10.74 3.92
CA ILE A 64 6.58 11.46 3.02
C ILE A 64 5.35 11.97 3.79
N ALA A 65 4.74 11.13 4.63
CA ALA A 65 3.58 11.53 5.45
C ALA A 65 3.92 12.71 6.38
N VAL A 66 5.11 12.70 7.02
CA VAL A 66 5.58 13.83 7.84
C VAL A 66 5.77 15.09 6.99
N LYS A 67 6.32 14.98 5.78
CA LYS A 67 6.48 16.13 4.87
C LYS A 67 5.13 16.70 4.45
N ILE A 68 4.18 15.85 4.09
CA ILE A 68 2.80 16.26 3.73
C ILE A 68 2.14 16.96 4.91
N GLN A 69 2.21 16.36 6.10
CA GLN A 69 1.65 16.95 7.31
C GLN A 69 2.19 18.37 7.53
N LYS A 70 3.50 18.59 7.41
CA LYS A 70 4.12 19.91 7.55
C LYS A 70 3.67 20.96 6.52
N ILE A 71 3.22 20.54 5.34
CA ILE A 71 2.74 21.47 4.29
C ILE A 71 1.35 22.00 4.62
N TYR A 72 0.51 21.15 5.23
CA TYR A 72 -0.91 21.44 5.47
C TYR A 72 -1.27 21.69 6.94
N SER A 73 -0.29 21.63 7.84
CA SER A 73 -0.42 21.91 9.28
C SER A 73 -0.31 23.40 9.60
#